data_AF-A0A538J9G0-F1
#
_entry.id   AF-A0A538J9G0-F1
#
_cell.length_a   1.000
_cell.length_b   1.000
_cell.length_c   1.000
_cell.angle_alpha   90.00
_cell.angle_beta   90.00
_cell.angle_gamma   90.00
#
_symmetry.space_group_name_H-M   'P 1'
#
loop_
_entity.id
_entity.type
_entity.pdbx_description
1 polymer ?
#
loop_
_entity_poly.entity_id
_entity_poly.type
_entity_poly.pdbx_seq_one_letter_code
_entity_poly.pdbx_strand_id
1 'polypeptide(L)'
;MRVRPRHPILRPALVAVAALAAASGFAPAAAARTVPPQQPMRVLIVPRITPTQLERLAGRGSVGLLVPGIGPTTNLRQALAALVRGEVENARLGGVPSGPPLIGADAVTGFPTGRPAIILALPPKGRPLSNDKRYYVAVVGRGYEPHSLLVSKATRIPGLVAIQDIAPTALQRPARDLRYTHAANAAQTVQRLDARITANNQLKLPSLIAIAVLVGFLAILRPRAALPALPAALLGSLGLGFLGPTSIPVLVVVFCLSIVLGGLVLERICSSEERLLVVFGAVLVAYLIAMAVDPTSASINPLGPTQNSRFFGIGNQVETLLLGPVLAGAALAGRRFGIVGYLVVAALAFVAVAENSLGADAGGAGVLAVSLAVLGSRIGRLPRKGLLTSLGVGAVAVLALFWVDQGQSRPNHMTSAFSHGLGGLLDVARNRIPLAYSPAIHQWEFVGPFFLCFVVAAILTLRGRQTPGRRDVLLAVIAAACASLVINDSAAYVLVASIVTLVAIRCSPFRFAPLRPLSLRSPVVAPAPELAAEPVRD
;
A
#
# COMPACT_ATOMS: atom_id res chain seq x y z
N MET A 1 -27.52 9.55 -55.45
CA MET A 1 -28.35 10.58 -54.77
C MET A 1 -29.64 9.90 -54.32
N ARG A 2 -30.12 9.94 -53.08
CA ARG A 2 -30.16 11.03 -52.09
C ARG A 2 -29.84 10.49 -50.69
N VAL A 3 -28.84 11.11 -50.06
CA VAL A 3 -28.54 11.01 -48.64
C VAL A 3 -29.57 11.84 -47.87
N ARG A 4 -30.24 11.25 -46.87
CA ARG A 4 -31.05 11.98 -45.89
C ARG A 4 -30.18 12.34 -44.68
N PRO A 5 -30.12 13.61 -44.25
CA PRO A 5 -29.36 14.02 -43.06
C PRO A 5 -30.19 13.77 -41.79
N ARG A 6 -29.55 13.26 -40.74
CA ARG A 6 -30.12 13.14 -39.39
C ARG A 6 -29.59 14.26 -38.48
N HIS A 7 -30.53 15.09 -38.01
CA HIS A 7 -30.63 15.88 -36.78
C HIS A 7 -29.39 16.55 -36.14
N PRO A 8 -29.33 17.91 -36.11
CA PRO A 8 -28.35 18.69 -35.36
C PRO A 8 -28.94 19.24 -34.05
N ILE A 9 -29.21 18.40 -33.04
CA ILE A 9 -29.80 18.88 -31.76
C ILE A 9 -28.91 18.56 -30.53
N LEU A 10 -27.81 17.83 -30.68
CA LEU A 10 -26.92 17.50 -29.55
C LEU A 10 -25.88 18.58 -29.21
N ARG A 11 -25.73 19.64 -30.03
CA ARG A 11 -24.76 20.72 -29.77
C ARG A 11 -25.26 21.89 -28.90
N PRO A 12 -26.53 22.36 -28.98
CA PRO A 12 -26.96 23.47 -28.11
C PRO A 12 -27.21 23.05 -26.65
N ALA A 13 -27.55 21.78 -26.38
CA ALA A 13 -27.75 21.28 -25.01
C ALA A 13 -26.44 21.20 -24.20
N LEU A 14 -25.31 20.92 -24.85
CA LEU A 14 -23.98 20.86 -24.22
C LEU A 14 -23.40 22.24 -23.91
N VAL A 15 -23.81 23.28 -24.65
CA VAL A 15 -23.40 24.68 -24.40
C VAL A 15 -24.22 25.31 -23.27
N ALA A 16 -25.50 24.96 -23.12
CA ALA A 16 -26.33 25.44 -22.01
C ALA A 16 -25.91 24.90 -20.64
N VAL A 17 -25.43 23.66 -20.56
CA VAL A 17 -24.90 23.06 -19.31
C VAL A 17 -23.52 23.65 -18.94
N ALA A 18 -22.69 24.00 -19.93
CA ALA A 18 -21.42 24.68 -19.68
C ALA A 18 -21.59 26.14 -19.22
N ALA A 19 -22.65 26.83 -19.64
CA ALA A 19 -22.95 28.20 -19.23
C ALA A 19 -23.52 28.30 -17.80
N LEU A 20 -24.31 27.32 -17.35
CA LEU A 20 -24.80 27.29 -15.96
C LEU A 20 -23.72 26.93 -14.94
N ALA A 21 -22.68 26.19 -15.34
CA ALA A 21 -21.53 25.87 -14.47
C ALA A 21 -20.56 27.06 -14.28
N ALA A 22 -20.59 28.05 -15.18
CA ALA A 22 -19.74 29.24 -15.09
C ALA A 22 -20.34 30.37 -14.21
N ALA A 23 -21.63 30.31 -13.88
CA ALA A 23 -22.34 31.37 -13.14
C ALA A 23 -22.44 31.13 -11.61
N SER A 24 -21.96 30.01 -11.09
CA SER A 24 -22.01 29.67 -9.66
C SER A 24 -20.69 29.89 -8.90
N GLY A 25 -19.68 30.49 -9.53
CA GLY A 25 -18.42 30.86 -8.89
C GLY A 25 -18.41 32.34 -8.51
N PHE A 26 -17.95 32.63 -7.29
CA PHE A 26 -17.78 33.97 -6.67
C PHE A 26 -18.91 34.44 -5.76
N ALA A 27 -19.17 33.67 -4.69
CA ALA A 27 -19.52 34.28 -3.41
C ALA A 27 -18.20 34.64 -2.67
N PRO A 28 -17.95 35.90 -2.30
CA PRO A 28 -16.82 36.25 -1.47
C PRO A 28 -17.05 35.64 -0.07
N ALA A 29 -16.25 34.66 0.30
CA ALA A 29 -16.22 34.16 1.67
C ALA A 29 -15.71 35.29 2.57
N ALA A 30 -16.63 35.94 3.28
CA ALA A 30 -16.31 36.91 4.31
C ALA A 30 -15.38 36.24 5.33
N ALA A 31 -14.17 36.79 5.47
CA ALA A 31 -13.20 36.38 6.47
C ALA A 31 -13.73 36.77 7.86
N ALA A 32 -14.60 35.93 8.43
CA ALA A 32 -14.97 36.01 9.82
C ALA A 32 -13.69 35.84 10.65
N ARG A 33 -13.33 36.87 11.42
CA ARG A 33 -12.31 36.77 12.47
C ARG A 33 -12.79 35.72 13.46
N THR A 34 -12.32 34.49 13.31
CA THR A 34 -12.59 33.40 14.25
C THR A 34 -11.89 33.74 15.55
N VAL A 35 -12.67 34.12 16.57
CA VAL A 35 -12.27 33.99 17.97
C VAL A 35 -11.71 32.58 18.16
N PRO A 36 -10.53 32.38 18.77
CA PRO A 36 -10.00 31.04 18.99
C PRO A 36 -11.06 30.23 19.74
N PRO A 37 -11.49 29.07 19.21
CA PRO A 37 -12.42 28.22 19.94
C PRO A 37 -11.82 27.95 21.32
N GLN A 38 -12.66 27.97 22.37
CA GLN A 38 -12.21 27.57 23.70
C GLN A 38 -11.56 26.20 23.59
N GLN A 39 -10.24 26.13 23.80
CA GLN A 39 -9.45 24.91 23.72
C GLN A 39 -9.66 24.12 25.03
N PRO A 40 -10.48 23.05 25.06
CA PRO A 40 -10.88 22.44 26.32
C PRO A 40 -9.77 21.60 26.98
N MET A 41 -8.73 21.24 26.23
CA MET A 41 -7.55 20.54 26.72
C MET A 41 -6.27 21.30 26.39
N ARG A 42 -5.42 21.51 27.40
CA ARG A 42 -4.11 22.13 27.18
C ARG A 42 -3.20 21.18 26.43
N VAL A 43 -2.39 21.71 25.52
CA VAL A 43 -1.33 20.94 24.83
C VAL A 43 0.02 21.41 25.35
N LEU A 44 0.79 20.46 25.84
CA LEU A 44 2.03 20.71 26.57
C LEU A 44 3.17 19.96 25.90
N ILE A 45 4.20 20.71 25.53
CA ILE A 45 5.41 20.21 24.91
C ILE A 45 6.49 20.12 25.97
N VAL A 46 6.94 18.90 26.27
CA VAL A 46 8.06 18.65 27.17
C VAL A 46 9.32 18.31 26.35
N PRO A 47 10.53 18.62 26.85
CA PRO A 47 11.76 18.35 26.10
C PRO A 47 11.97 16.86 25.77
N ARG A 48 11.61 15.99 26.73
CA ARG A 48 11.71 14.53 26.62
C ARG A 48 10.77 13.88 27.61
N ILE A 49 10.24 12.72 27.23
CA ILE A 49 9.56 11.79 28.13
C ILE A 49 10.45 10.55 28.22
N THR A 50 10.88 10.19 29.43
CA THR A 50 11.63 8.95 29.70
C THR A 50 10.66 7.76 29.86
N PRO A 51 11.14 6.51 29.73
CA PRO A 51 10.32 5.33 30.01
C PRO A 51 9.61 5.37 31.38
N THR A 52 10.33 5.78 32.43
CA THR A 52 9.77 5.94 33.79
C THR A 52 8.75 7.08 33.90
N GLN A 53 8.87 8.13 33.09
CA GLN A 53 7.85 9.18 33.01
C GLN A 53 6.61 8.69 32.24
N LEU A 54 6.82 7.91 31.17
CA LEU A 54 5.73 7.29 30.41
C LEU A 54 4.89 6.36 31.30
N GLU A 55 5.52 5.54 32.14
CA GLU A 55 4.83 4.68 33.10
C GLU A 55 3.95 5.47 34.07
N ARG A 56 4.48 6.57 34.62
CA ARG A 56 3.70 7.48 35.47
C ARG A 56 2.54 8.15 34.74
N LEU A 57 2.71 8.49 33.47
CA LEU A 57 1.64 9.04 32.64
C LEU A 57 0.58 7.98 32.31
N ALA A 58 0.98 6.73 32.06
CA ALA A 58 0.07 5.62 31.84
C ALA A 58 -0.79 5.33 33.09
N GLY A 59 -0.25 5.50 34.30
CA GLY A 59 -1.05 5.41 35.53
C GLY A 59 -2.10 6.52 35.70
N ARG A 60 -2.10 7.55 34.84
CA ARG A 60 -2.98 8.71 34.94
C ARG A 60 -3.89 8.91 33.71
N GLY A 61 -3.69 8.14 32.65
CA GLY A 61 -4.44 8.27 31.42
C GLY A 61 -3.89 7.37 30.31
N SER A 62 -4.18 7.75 29.06
CA SER A 62 -3.81 6.96 27.89
C SER A 62 -2.48 7.42 27.30
N VAL A 63 -1.67 6.47 26.83
CA VAL A 63 -0.32 6.75 26.28
C VAL A 63 -0.14 6.22 24.85
N GLY A 64 0.83 6.77 24.12
CA GLY A 64 1.16 6.36 22.76
C GLY A 64 2.50 6.90 22.25
N LEU A 65 2.81 6.56 20.99
CA LEU A 65 3.92 7.02 20.18
C LEU A 65 3.43 8.00 19.12
N LEU A 66 3.86 9.24 19.23
CA LEU A 66 3.67 10.31 18.27
C LEU A 66 4.59 10.13 17.04
N VAL A 67 3.96 10.17 15.87
CA VAL A 67 4.62 10.36 14.58
C VAL A 67 4.65 11.87 14.29
N PRO A 68 5.82 12.51 14.27
CA PRO A 68 5.93 13.97 14.30
C PRO A 68 5.66 14.67 12.96
N GLY A 69 5.48 13.93 11.87
CA GLY A 69 5.22 14.47 10.54
C GLY A 69 5.27 13.39 9.45
N ILE A 70 5.08 13.80 8.20
CA ILE A 70 5.08 12.93 7.03
C ILE A 70 6.30 13.20 6.14
N GLY A 71 6.89 12.14 5.59
CA GLY A 71 8.04 12.18 4.69
C GLY A 71 9.34 11.76 5.38
N PRO A 72 10.46 11.81 4.64
CA PRO A 72 11.74 11.23 5.08
C PRO A 72 12.41 12.02 6.20
N THR A 73 12.08 13.30 6.37
CA THR A 73 12.71 14.16 7.37
C THR A 73 11.70 14.93 8.21
N THR A 74 12.12 15.37 9.39
CA THR A 74 11.31 16.19 10.29
C THR A 74 12.21 17.08 11.17
N ASN A 75 11.66 18.17 11.72
CA ASN A 75 12.26 18.96 12.78
C ASN A 75 11.17 19.61 13.66
N LEU A 76 11.59 20.34 14.70
CA LEU A 76 10.66 21.05 15.59
C LEU A 76 9.71 21.99 14.83
N ARG A 77 10.20 22.73 13.81
CA ARG A 77 9.38 23.69 13.06
C ARG A 77 8.23 22.98 12.34
N GLN A 78 8.54 21.91 11.63
CA GLN A 78 7.56 21.12 10.87
C GLN A 78 6.57 20.43 11.81
N ALA A 79 7.08 19.79 12.87
CA ALA A 79 6.25 19.08 13.84
C ALA A 79 5.33 20.03 14.64
N LEU A 80 5.84 21.17 15.10
CA LEU A 80 5.04 22.18 15.79
C LEU A 80 3.98 22.77 14.85
N ALA A 81 4.35 23.03 13.58
CA ALA A 81 3.40 23.53 12.60
C ALA A 81 2.25 22.55 12.35
N ALA A 82 2.56 21.25 12.26
CA ALA A 82 1.56 20.20 12.12
C ALA A 82 0.70 20.03 13.38
N LEU A 83 1.32 20.09 14.56
CA LEU A 83 0.66 20.03 15.85
C LEU A 83 -0.42 21.11 16.00
N VAL A 84 -0.06 22.37 15.77
CA VAL A 84 -0.98 23.49 16.04
C VAL A 84 -2.06 23.64 14.97
N ARG A 85 -1.82 23.16 13.75
CA ARG A 85 -2.77 23.25 12.63
C ARG A 85 -3.65 22.00 12.48
N GLY A 86 -3.28 20.88 13.10
CA GLY A 86 -4.02 19.62 12.96
C GLY A 86 -3.97 19.03 11.56
N GLU A 87 -2.93 19.37 10.79
CA GLU A 87 -2.71 18.96 9.41
C GLU A 87 -1.23 18.65 9.22
N VAL A 88 -0.86 17.92 8.17
CA VAL A 88 0.54 17.57 7.86
C VAL A 88 0.83 17.86 6.40
N GLU A 89 2.08 18.18 6.12
CA GLU A 89 2.60 18.29 4.77
C GLU A 89 3.84 17.41 4.65
N ASN A 90 4.02 16.77 3.49
CA ASN A 90 5.19 15.95 3.24
C ASN A 90 6.45 16.84 3.26
N ALA A 91 7.50 16.41 3.96
CA ALA A 91 8.77 17.14 4.03
C ALA A 91 9.37 17.50 2.67
N ARG A 92 9.11 16.70 1.62
CA ARG A 92 9.55 16.98 0.24
C ARG A 92 8.78 18.11 -0.44
N LEU A 93 7.62 18.50 0.09
CA LEU A 93 6.81 19.63 -0.35
C LEU A 93 7.01 20.88 0.53
N GLY A 94 7.97 20.84 1.48
CA GLY A 94 8.26 21.93 2.42
C GLY A 94 7.99 21.53 3.88
N GLY A 95 7.06 20.60 4.09
CA GLY A 95 6.77 19.99 5.40
C GLY A 95 6.10 20.92 6.42
N VAL A 96 5.57 22.07 5.99
CA VAL A 96 4.94 23.06 6.87
C VAL A 96 3.52 23.31 6.35
N PRO A 97 2.50 22.67 6.95
CA PRO A 97 1.13 22.80 6.47
C PRO A 97 0.67 24.27 6.47
N SER A 98 -0.11 24.63 5.46
CA SER A 98 -0.70 25.95 5.29
C SER A 98 -1.89 26.18 6.21
N GLY A 99 -2.36 27.42 6.31
CA GLY A 99 -3.52 27.80 7.13
C GLY A 99 -3.16 28.29 8.54
N PRO A 100 -4.16 28.83 9.28
CA PRO A 100 -3.97 29.38 10.61
C PRO A 100 -3.80 28.28 11.67
N PRO A 101 -3.08 28.55 12.78
CA PRO A 101 -3.08 27.66 13.94
C PRO A 101 -4.49 27.52 14.53
N LEU A 102 -4.87 26.28 14.87
CA LEU A 102 -6.16 25.94 15.48
C LEU A 102 -6.10 25.92 17.01
N ILE A 103 -4.93 25.64 17.57
CA ILE A 103 -4.69 25.51 19.03
C ILE A 103 -3.41 26.22 19.45
N GLY A 104 -3.31 26.53 20.74
CA GLY A 104 -2.06 26.87 21.40
C GLY A 104 -1.35 25.63 21.95
N ALA A 105 -0.02 25.68 22.03
CA ALA A 105 0.80 24.66 22.68
C ALA A 105 1.91 25.31 23.50
N ASP A 106 2.02 24.95 24.77
CA ASP A 106 2.96 25.54 25.72
C ASP A 106 4.17 24.62 25.91
N ALA A 107 5.39 25.16 25.79
CA ALA A 107 6.59 24.47 26.25
C ALA A 107 6.69 24.57 27.77
N VAL A 108 6.84 23.44 28.47
CA VAL A 108 6.86 23.41 29.94
C VAL A 108 7.99 22.56 30.50
N THR A 109 8.45 22.93 31.69
CA THR A 109 9.40 22.16 32.50
C THR A 109 8.63 21.34 33.54
N GLY A 110 8.35 20.07 33.24
CA GLY A 110 7.67 19.14 34.15
C GLY A 110 6.25 18.76 33.75
N PHE A 111 5.59 17.97 34.60
CA PHE A 111 4.23 17.45 34.36
C PHE A 111 3.22 18.17 35.23
N PRO A 112 2.26 18.90 34.65
CA PRO A 112 1.25 19.57 35.46
C PRO A 112 0.30 18.59 36.14
N THR A 113 -0.27 19.07 37.24
CA THR A 113 -1.31 18.39 38.03
C THR A 113 -2.63 19.16 37.91
N GLY A 114 -3.76 18.44 37.92
CA GLY A 114 -5.09 19.05 38.14
C GLY A 114 -5.94 19.46 36.93
N ARG A 115 -5.40 19.62 35.72
CA ARG A 115 -6.21 19.93 34.51
C ARG A 115 -6.02 18.89 33.40
N PRO A 116 -7.07 18.62 32.59
CA PRO A 116 -6.93 17.77 31.42
C PRO A 116 -5.92 18.33 30.43
N ALA A 117 -4.98 17.48 30.01
CA ALA A 117 -3.89 17.90 29.15
C ALA A 117 -3.44 16.79 28.21
N ILE A 118 -2.94 17.21 27.05
CA ILE A 118 -2.16 16.39 26.13
C ILE A 118 -0.70 16.75 26.36
N ILE A 119 0.12 15.77 26.72
CA ILE A 119 1.54 15.95 27.06
C ILE A 119 2.36 15.16 26.04
N LEU A 120 3.26 15.82 25.34
CA LEU A 120 4.04 15.19 24.28
C LEU A 120 5.46 15.74 24.17
N ALA A 121 6.34 14.95 23.57
CA ALA A 121 7.66 15.41 23.13
C ALA A 121 7.67 15.63 21.62
N LEU A 122 8.48 16.57 21.15
CA LEU A 122 8.69 16.87 19.73
C LEU A 122 10.16 16.69 19.33
N PRO A 123 10.45 16.60 18.01
CA PRO A 123 11.81 16.65 17.52
C PRO A 123 12.58 17.89 18.00
N PRO A 124 13.92 17.81 18.10
CA PRO A 124 14.73 18.94 18.52
C PRO A 124 14.66 20.10 17.50
N LYS A 125 14.97 21.30 17.99
CA LYS A 125 15.19 22.48 17.13
C LYS A 125 16.43 22.26 16.27
N GLY A 126 16.36 22.64 14.99
CA GLY A 126 17.51 22.61 14.10
C GLY A 126 17.16 22.18 12.68
N ARG A 127 18.18 21.70 11.96
CA ARG A 127 18.06 21.17 10.61
C ARG A 127 17.15 19.92 10.60
N PRO A 128 16.39 19.68 9.52
CA PRO A 128 15.64 18.43 9.36
C PRO A 128 16.54 17.20 9.55
N LEU A 129 16.07 16.24 10.35
CA LEU A 129 16.71 14.95 10.61
C LEU A 129 15.83 13.82 10.05
N SER A 130 16.37 12.60 9.95
CA SER A 130 15.59 11.44 9.50
C SER A 130 14.35 11.23 10.36
N ASN A 131 13.20 11.01 9.72
CA ASN A 131 11.89 10.84 10.37
C ASN A 131 11.65 9.38 10.80
N ASP A 132 12.65 8.76 11.42
CA ASP A 132 12.61 7.37 11.87
C ASP A 132 12.33 7.25 13.37
N LYS A 133 12.47 8.35 14.11
CA LYS A 133 12.23 8.41 15.55
C LYS A 133 10.76 8.68 15.85
N ARG A 134 10.23 8.01 16.86
CA ARG A 134 8.92 8.32 17.46
C ARG A 134 9.10 8.98 18.81
N TYR A 135 8.08 9.71 19.24
CA TYR A 135 8.11 10.50 20.47
C TYR A 135 6.95 10.09 21.35
N TYR A 136 7.08 10.10 22.67
CA TYR A 136 5.94 9.74 23.51
C TYR A 136 4.88 10.84 23.56
N VAL A 137 3.63 10.42 23.69
CA VAL A 137 2.46 11.28 23.93
C VAL A 137 1.56 10.63 24.98
N ALA A 138 0.93 11.45 25.81
CA ALA A 138 -0.07 11.04 26.78
C ALA A 138 -1.26 12.00 26.78
N VAL A 139 -2.45 11.46 27.03
CA VAL A 139 -3.66 12.25 27.28
C VAL A 139 -4.16 11.91 28.67
N VAL A 140 -4.24 12.92 29.53
CA VAL A 140 -4.60 12.78 30.95
C VAL A 140 -5.91 13.51 31.22
N GLY A 141 -6.88 12.81 31.81
CA GLY A 141 -8.23 13.31 32.12
C GLY A 141 -9.22 13.24 30.96
N ARG A 142 -10.41 13.85 31.12
CA ARG A 142 -11.49 13.92 30.09
C ARG A 142 -11.94 12.55 29.55
N GLY A 143 -12.00 11.54 30.41
CA GLY A 143 -12.49 10.20 30.06
C GLY A 143 -11.44 9.28 29.44
N TYR A 144 -10.18 9.71 29.30
CA TYR A 144 -9.06 8.83 28.95
C TYR A 144 -8.62 8.03 30.19
N GLU A 145 -8.75 6.71 30.11
CA GLU A 145 -8.55 5.81 31.24
C GLU A 145 -7.06 5.55 31.53
N PRO A 146 -6.67 5.37 32.80
CA PRO A 146 -5.37 4.81 33.14
C PRO A 146 -5.12 3.47 32.46
N HIS A 147 -3.85 3.16 32.21
CA HIS A 147 -3.42 1.89 31.60
C HIS A 147 -4.12 1.59 30.27
N SER A 148 -4.20 2.60 29.40
CA SER A 148 -4.78 2.45 28.07
C SER A 148 -3.87 3.02 26.98
N LEU A 149 -4.04 2.51 25.77
CA LEU A 149 -3.32 2.94 24.57
C LEU A 149 -4.16 3.94 23.80
N LEU A 150 -3.52 5.03 23.34
CA LEU A 150 -4.14 5.96 22.41
C LEU A 150 -4.36 5.30 21.05
N VAL A 151 -5.52 5.54 20.44
CA VAL A 151 -5.90 5.03 19.12
C VAL A 151 -6.18 6.21 18.21
N SER A 152 -5.34 6.37 17.18
CA SER A 152 -5.51 7.36 16.12
C SER A 152 -6.26 6.75 14.95
N LYS A 153 -7.27 7.47 14.42
CA LYS A 153 -8.00 7.03 13.21
C LYS A 153 -7.11 7.06 11.97
N ALA A 154 -6.12 7.96 11.95
CA ALA A 154 -5.16 8.07 10.86
C ALA A 154 -4.17 6.90 10.82
N THR A 155 -3.72 6.41 11.97
CA THR A 155 -2.75 5.30 12.04
C THR A 155 -3.43 3.93 12.07
N ARG A 156 -4.59 3.82 12.73
CA ARG A 156 -5.31 2.56 13.02
C ARG A 156 -4.52 1.53 13.82
N ILE A 157 -3.37 1.92 14.38
CA ILE A 157 -2.49 1.07 15.17
C ILE A 157 -2.59 1.53 16.62
N PRO A 158 -3.10 0.69 17.55
CA PRO A 158 -3.14 1.02 18.97
C PRO A 158 -1.76 1.39 19.51
N GLY A 159 -1.66 2.54 20.16
CA GLY A 159 -0.43 3.09 20.69
C GLY A 159 0.41 3.87 19.68
N LEU A 160 0.01 4.01 18.41
CA LEU A 160 0.65 4.89 17.43
C LEU A 160 -0.28 6.06 17.07
N VAL A 161 0.21 7.29 17.15
CA VAL A 161 -0.57 8.52 17.06
C VAL A 161 0.00 9.43 15.98
N ALA A 162 -0.82 9.83 15.00
CA ALA A 162 -0.44 10.85 14.04
C ALA A 162 -0.56 12.25 14.67
N ILE A 163 0.44 13.11 14.47
CA ILE A 163 0.47 14.47 15.07
C ILE A 163 -0.72 15.35 14.66
N GLN A 164 -1.27 15.13 13.47
CA GLN A 164 -2.45 15.85 12.98
C GLN A 164 -3.71 15.61 13.83
N ASP A 165 -3.79 14.49 14.55
CA ASP A 165 -4.95 14.15 15.38
C ASP A 165 -4.93 14.86 16.74
N ILE A 166 -3.83 15.52 17.10
CA ILE A 166 -3.69 16.21 18.39
C ILE A 166 -4.57 17.46 18.47
N ALA A 167 -4.55 18.34 17.46
CA ALA A 167 -5.38 19.55 17.49
C ALA A 167 -6.89 19.25 17.49
N PRO A 168 -7.42 18.34 16.65
CA PRO A 168 -8.81 17.91 16.75
C PRO A 168 -9.17 17.33 18.12
N THR A 169 -8.27 16.58 18.75
CA THR A 169 -8.47 16.05 20.11
C THR A 169 -8.49 17.15 21.15
N ALA A 170 -7.56 18.10 21.07
CA ALA A 170 -7.48 19.24 21.97
C ALA A 170 -8.71 20.16 21.88
N LEU A 171 -9.42 20.13 20.74
CA LEU A 171 -10.67 20.83 20.46
C LEU A 171 -11.93 19.96 20.64
N GLN A 172 -11.79 18.68 21.01
CA GLN A 172 -12.89 17.72 21.17
C GLN A 172 -13.78 17.57 19.92
N ARG A 173 -13.16 17.45 18.74
CA ARG A 173 -13.89 17.21 17.48
C ARG A 173 -14.13 15.70 17.27
N PRO A 174 -15.36 15.16 17.48
CA PRO A 174 -15.59 13.70 17.58
C PRO A 174 -15.27 12.91 16.30
N ALA A 175 -15.24 13.60 15.15
CA ALA A 175 -14.91 12.98 13.88
C ALA A 175 -13.41 12.63 13.76
N ARG A 176 -12.51 13.34 14.46
CA ARG A 176 -11.05 13.24 14.31
C ARG A 176 -10.28 13.19 15.64
N ASP A 177 -10.97 13.06 16.76
CA ASP A 177 -10.34 12.92 18.08
C ASP A 177 -9.68 11.54 18.25
N LEU A 178 -8.69 11.52 19.14
CA LEU A 178 -8.09 10.28 19.61
C LEU A 178 -9.10 9.49 20.43
N ARG A 179 -8.99 8.17 20.34
CA ARG A 179 -9.70 7.23 21.21
C ARG A 179 -8.69 6.54 22.10
N TYR A 180 -9.17 5.65 22.97
CA TYR A 180 -8.29 4.77 23.73
C TYR A 180 -8.83 3.33 23.70
N THR A 181 -7.93 2.39 23.99
CA THR A 181 -8.25 0.99 24.24
C THR A 181 -7.47 0.50 25.45
N HIS A 182 -8.12 -0.29 26.32
CA HIS A 182 -7.50 -0.75 27.55
C HIS A 182 -6.30 -1.66 27.29
N ALA A 183 -5.21 -1.48 28.04
CA ALA A 183 -4.02 -2.30 27.96
C ALA A 183 -3.26 -2.27 29.30
N ALA A 184 -3.34 -3.36 30.07
CA ALA A 184 -2.77 -3.46 31.42
C ALA A 184 -1.32 -2.92 31.52
N ASN A 185 -0.50 -3.21 30.51
CA ASN A 185 0.90 -2.77 30.41
C ASN A 185 1.11 -1.70 29.33
N ALA A 186 0.24 -0.70 29.22
CA ALA A 186 0.24 0.30 28.15
C ALA A 186 1.61 0.92 27.86
N ALA A 187 2.35 1.35 28.89
CA ALA A 187 3.69 1.91 28.73
C ALA A 187 4.70 0.91 28.13
N GLN A 188 4.68 -0.34 28.59
CA GLN A 188 5.55 -1.39 28.06
C GLN A 188 5.16 -1.76 26.61
N THR A 189 3.86 -1.80 26.31
CA THR A 189 3.36 -2.04 24.95
C THR A 189 3.82 -0.94 23.99
N VAL A 190 3.75 0.32 24.41
CA VAL A 190 4.27 1.47 23.66
C VAL A 190 5.78 1.36 23.42
N GLN A 191 6.57 0.95 24.42
CA GLN A 191 8.01 0.75 24.26
C GLN A 191 8.33 -0.40 23.29
N ARG A 192 7.61 -1.53 23.39
CA ARG A 192 7.76 -2.66 22.46
C ARG A 192 7.38 -2.27 21.04
N LEU A 193 6.33 -1.47 20.88
CA LEU A 193 5.92 -0.94 19.59
C LEU A 193 7.01 -0.07 18.95
N ASP A 194 7.65 0.81 19.73
CA ASP A 194 8.75 1.66 19.25
C ASP A 194 9.96 0.82 18.81
N ALA A 195 10.32 -0.18 19.60
CA ALA A 195 11.39 -1.13 19.27
C ALA A 195 11.07 -1.91 17.99
N ARG A 196 9.83 -2.38 17.81
CA ARG A 196 9.38 -3.08 16.60
C ARG A 196 9.44 -2.18 15.36
N ILE A 197 8.94 -0.94 15.46
CA ILE A 197 8.98 0.01 14.34
C ILE A 197 10.43 0.29 13.95
N THR A 198 11.31 0.52 14.94
CA THR A 198 12.74 0.78 14.73
C THR A 198 13.43 -0.40 14.05
N ALA A 199 13.26 -1.61 14.57
CA ALA A 199 13.86 -2.82 14.01
C ALA A 199 13.38 -3.07 12.57
N ASN A 200 12.08 -2.93 12.31
CA ASN A 200 11.54 -3.11 10.96
C ASN A 200 12.03 -2.05 9.97
N ASN A 201 12.11 -0.78 10.38
CA ASN A 201 12.64 0.28 9.52
C ASN A 201 14.10 0.02 9.12
N GLN A 202 14.92 -0.47 10.04
CA GLN A 202 16.32 -0.84 9.75
C GLN A 202 16.43 -2.05 8.80
N LEU A 203 15.45 -2.95 8.82
CA LEU A 203 15.48 -4.19 8.05
C LEU A 203 14.84 -4.12 6.66
N LYS A 204 14.20 -3.02 6.25
CA LYS A 204 13.46 -2.97 4.97
C LYS A 204 14.30 -3.29 3.75
N LEU A 205 15.36 -2.50 3.54
CA LEU A 205 16.25 -2.72 2.40
C LEU A 205 17.04 -4.03 2.54
N PRO A 206 17.65 -4.34 3.71
CA PRO A 206 18.32 -5.63 3.91
C PRO A 206 17.43 -6.85 3.63
N SER A 207 16.15 -6.81 4.03
CA SER A 207 15.20 -7.91 3.81
C SER A 207 14.92 -8.13 2.32
N LEU A 208 14.74 -7.06 1.55
CA LEU A 208 14.57 -7.17 0.10
C LEU A 208 15.83 -7.68 -0.60
N ILE A 209 17.01 -7.24 -0.17
CA ILE A 209 18.28 -7.77 -0.70
C ILE A 209 18.42 -9.25 -0.35
N ALA A 210 18.08 -9.65 0.89
CA ALA A 210 18.09 -11.05 1.30
C ALA A 210 17.14 -11.91 0.44
N ILE A 211 15.92 -11.43 0.18
CA ILE A 211 15.01 -12.09 -0.78
C ILE A 211 15.70 -12.24 -2.14
N ALA A 212 16.29 -11.17 -2.68
CA ALA A 212 16.91 -11.21 -4.00
C ALA A 212 18.05 -12.21 -4.10
N VAL A 213 18.94 -12.21 -3.12
CA VAL A 213 20.08 -13.12 -3.07
C VAL A 213 19.61 -14.57 -2.88
N LEU A 214 18.72 -14.82 -1.91
CA LEU A 214 18.29 -16.18 -1.59
C LEU A 214 17.40 -16.79 -2.69
N VAL A 215 16.48 -16.02 -3.26
CA VAL A 215 15.67 -16.46 -4.41
C VAL A 215 16.55 -16.62 -5.66
N GLY A 216 17.53 -15.74 -5.87
CA GLY A 216 18.52 -15.90 -6.94
C GLY A 216 19.34 -17.19 -6.80
N PHE A 217 19.78 -17.51 -5.58
CA PHE A 217 20.48 -18.76 -5.27
C PHE A 217 19.58 -19.98 -5.51
N LEU A 218 18.33 -19.94 -5.05
CA LEU A 218 17.34 -20.98 -5.36
C LEU A 218 17.09 -21.08 -6.88
N ALA A 219 17.04 -19.98 -7.61
CA ALA A 219 16.85 -19.98 -9.06
C ALA A 219 18.00 -20.67 -9.81
N ILE A 220 19.21 -20.68 -9.25
CA ILE A 220 20.37 -21.38 -9.80
C ILE A 220 20.37 -22.86 -9.38
N LEU A 221 20.23 -23.14 -8.08
CA LEU A 221 20.40 -24.51 -7.55
C LEU A 221 19.15 -25.39 -7.64
N ARG A 222 17.97 -24.79 -7.42
CA ARG A 222 16.66 -25.45 -7.37
C ARG A 222 15.62 -24.57 -8.06
N PRO A 223 15.66 -24.43 -9.40
CA PRO A 223 14.81 -23.47 -10.12
C PRO A 223 13.30 -23.60 -9.85
N ARG A 224 12.84 -24.81 -9.48
CA ARG A 224 11.47 -25.09 -9.05
C ARG A 224 11.07 -24.39 -7.75
N ALA A 225 12.00 -24.17 -6.82
CA ALA A 225 11.78 -23.51 -5.55
C ALA A 225 11.75 -21.97 -5.64
N ALA A 226 12.36 -21.39 -6.69
CA ALA A 226 12.51 -19.93 -6.78
C ALA A 226 11.18 -19.17 -6.82
N LEU A 227 10.21 -19.64 -7.62
CA LEU A 227 8.91 -18.99 -7.71
C LEU A 227 8.05 -19.19 -6.44
N PRO A 228 7.97 -20.39 -5.83
CA PRO A 228 7.34 -20.59 -4.52
C PRO A 228 8.05 -19.87 -3.35
N ALA A 229 9.32 -19.52 -3.46
CA ALA A 229 10.01 -18.76 -2.42
C ALA A 229 9.46 -17.33 -2.25
N LEU A 230 8.84 -16.74 -3.28
CA LEU A 230 8.17 -15.43 -3.18
C LEU A 230 6.98 -15.44 -2.21
N PRO A 231 5.96 -16.32 -2.38
CA PRO A 231 4.89 -16.43 -1.40
C PRO A 231 5.39 -16.86 -0.01
N ALA A 232 6.45 -17.69 0.07
CA ALA A 232 7.07 -18.03 1.35
C ALA A 232 7.67 -16.80 2.06
N ALA A 233 8.36 -15.92 1.31
CA ALA A 233 8.90 -14.68 1.85
C ALA A 233 7.79 -13.75 2.37
N LEU A 234 6.72 -13.60 1.58
CA LEU A 234 5.57 -12.77 1.92
C LEU A 234 4.86 -13.28 3.18
N LEU A 235 4.56 -14.58 3.24
CA LEU A 235 3.95 -15.22 4.41
C LEU A 235 4.87 -15.19 5.64
N GLY A 236 6.18 -15.38 5.44
CA GLY A 236 7.18 -15.27 6.51
C GLY A 236 7.23 -13.86 7.10
N SER A 237 7.22 -12.83 6.25
CA SER A 237 7.14 -11.44 6.70
C SER A 237 5.84 -11.18 7.47
N LEU A 238 4.71 -11.66 6.94
CA LEU A 238 3.41 -11.48 7.59
C LEU A 238 3.35 -12.19 8.96
N GLY A 239 3.86 -13.41 9.04
CA GLY A 239 3.98 -14.18 10.29
C GLY A 239 4.85 -13.46 11.33
N LEU A 240 5.97 -12.86 10.91
CA LEU A 240 6.78 -12.01 11.78
C LEU A 240 6.02 -10.77 12.27
N GLY A 241 5.10 -10.24 11.46
CA GLY A 241 4.17 -9.18 11.87
C GLY A 241 3.26 -9.58 13.03
N PHE A 242 2.71 -10.80 13.00
CA PHE A 242 1.87 -11.35 14.07
C PHE A 242 2.68 -11.67 15.33
N LEU A 243 3.84 -12.31 15.18
CA LEU A 243 4.70 -12.69 16.30
C LEU A 243 5.33 -11.46 16.99
N GLY A 244 5.56 -10.39 16.21
CA GLY A 244 6.08 -9.12 16.70
C GLY A 244 7.44 -9.17 17.42
N PRO A 245 8.44 -9.95 16.95
CA PRO A 245 9.75 -9.95 17.60
C PRO A 245 10.42 -8.58 17.48
N THR A 246 11.09 -8.17 18.55
CA THR A 246 11.85 -6.92 18.61
C THR A 246 13.33 -7.11 18.29
N SER A 247 13.80 -8.36 18.28
CA SER A 247 15.20 -8.72 18.03
C SER A 247 15.49 -8.82 16.54
N ILE A 248 16.40 -7.96 16.06
CA ILE A 248 16.88 -7.96 14.67
C ILE A 248 17.46 -9.32 14.25
N PRO A 249 18.34 -9.98 15.05
CA PRO A 249 18.82 -11.33 14.72
C PRO A 249 17.68 -12.35 14.51
N VAL A 250 16.66 -12.34 15.38
CA VAL A 250 15.52 -13.26 15.26
C VAL A 250 14.73 -12.97 13.98
N LEU A 251 14.47 -11.68 13.70
CA LEU A 251 13.79 -11.26 12.46
C LEU A 251 14.54 -11.78 11.23
N VAL A 252 15.86 -11.55 11.15
CA VAL A 252 16.69 -11.99 10.01
C VAL A 252 16.69 -13.51 9.86
N VAL A 253 16.95 -14.24 10.95
CA VAL A 253 17.03 -15.71 10.90
C VAL A 253 15.70 -16.32 10.46
N VAL A 254 14.60 -15.96 11.12
CA VAL A 254 13.27 -16.50 10.79
C VAL A 254 12.86 -16.11 9.37
N PHE A 255 13.17 -14.89 8.94
CA PHE A 255 12.85 -14.43 7.59
C PHE A 255 13.64 -15.20 6.52
N CYS A 256 14.96 -15.35 6.68
CA CYS A 256 15.80 -16.13 5.77
C CYS A 256 15.38 -17.62 5.73
N LEU A 257 15.09 -18.22 6.89
CA LEU A 257 14.57 -19.58 6.97
C LEU A 257 13.22 -19.72 6.26
N SER A 258 12.33 -18.74 6.40
CA SER A 258 11.04 -18.73 5.71
C SER A 258 11.22 -18.74 4.19
N ILE A 259 12.19 -17.99 3.66
CA ILE A 259 12.48 -17.95 2.22
C ILE A 259 13.05 -19.29 1.73
N VAL A 260 14.10 -19.79 2.39
CA VAL A 260 14.82 -20.99 1.92
C VAL A 260 14.02 -22.26 2.21
N LEU A 261 13.65 -22.51 3.46
CA LEU A 261 12.90 -23.72 3.82
C LEU A 261 11.49 -23.66 3.25
N GLY A 262 10.82 -22.50 3.30
CA GLY A 262 9.51 -22.35 2.70
C GLY A 262 9.54 -22.54 1.18
N GLY A 263 10.54 -22.01 0.48
CA GLY A 263 10.74 -22.28 -0.95
C GLY A 263 10.92 -23.76 -1.28
N LEU A 264 11.77 -24.47 -0.51
CA LEU A 264 12.03 -25.90 -0.69
C LEU A 264 10.82 -26.79 -0.32
N VAL A 265 10.08 -26.43 0.73
CA VAL A 265 8.86 -27.14 1.14
C VAL A 265 7.75 -26.89 0.12
N LEU A 266 7.54 -25.65 -0.28
CA LEU A 266 6.53 -25.31 -1.29
C LEU A 266 6.89 -25.86 -2.67
N GLU A 267 8.17 -26.05 -3.03
CA GLU A 267 8.55 -26.80 -4.23
C GLU A 267 7.92 -28.21 -4.23
N ARG A 268 7.99 -28.91 -3.10
CA ARG A 268 7.43 -30.27 -2.97
C ARG A 268 5.91 -30.27 -2.99
N ILE A 269 5.28 -29.29 -2.34
CA ILE A 269 3.83 -29.16 -2.28
C ILE A 269 3.28 -28.77 -3.66
N CYS A 270 3.89 -27.78 -4.31
CA CYS A 270 3.54 -27.24 -5.63
C CYS A 270 4.04 -28.13 -6.77
N SER A 271 3.83 -29.44 -6.68
CA SER A 271 4.15 -30.40 -7.74
C SER A 271 3.32 -30.17 -9.01
N SER A 272 2.15 -29.52 -8.88
CA SER A 272 1.28 -29.12 -9.98
C SER A 272 1.04 -27.61 -10.02
N GLU A 273 0.63 -27.13 -11.18
CA GLU A 273 0.27 -25.73 -11.42
C GLU A 273 -0.97 -25.30 -10.63
N GLU A 274 -1.90 -26.24 -10.38
CA GLU A 274 -3.11 -25.99 -9.59
C GLU A 274 -2.75 -25.73 -8.12
N ARG A 275 -1.83 -26.53 -7.55
CA ARG A 275 -1.36 -26.31 -6.18
C ARG A 275 -0.60 -25.00 -6.04
N LEU A 276 0.20 -24.63 -7.03
CA LEU A 276 0.86 -23.32 -7.05
C LEU A 276 -0.16 -22.17 -7.12
N LEU A 277 -1.21 -22.31 -7.93
CA LEU A 277 -2.29 -21.33 -8.00
C LEU A 277 -3.01 -21.18 -6.66
N VAL A 278 -3.26 -22.29 -5.95
CA VAL A 278 -3.83 -22.27 -4.58
C VAL A 278 -2.90 -21.51 -3.63
N VAL A 279 -1.59 -21.73 -3.68
CA VAL A 279 -0.63 -21.00 -2.84
C VAL A 279 -0.64 -19.50 -3.14
N PHE A 280 -0.68 -19.10 -4.41
CA PHE A 280 -0.80 -17.68 -4.77
C PHE A 280 -2.10 -17.04 -4.26
N GLY A 281 -3.23 -17.75 -4.40
CA GLY A 281 -4.50 -17.31 -3.84
C GLY A 281 -4.46 -17.21 -2.32
N ALA A 282 -3.85 -18.20 -1.64
CA ALA A 282 -3.71 -18.24 -0.20
C ALA A 282 -2.91 -17.06 0.35
N VAL A 283 -1.85 -16.63 -0.35
CA VAL A 283 -1.09 -15.42 0.06
C VAL A 283 -1.96 -14.17 -0.02
N LEU A 284 -2.70 -13.97 -1.12
CA LEU A 284 -3.59 -12.81 -1.25
C LEU A 284 -4.66 -12.80 -0.16
N VAL A 285 -5.28 -13.95 0.11
CA VAL A 285 -6.29 -14.12 1.17
C VAL A 285 -5.67 -13.90 2.55
N ALA A 286 -4.46 -14.39 2.81
CA ALA A 286 -3.78 -14.20 4.10
C ALA A 286 -3.52 -12.71 4.38
N TYR A 287 -3.10 -11.93 3.37
CA TYR A 287 -2.94 -10.48 3.52
C TYR A 287 -4.28 -9.77 3.75
N LEU A 288 -5.34 -10.15 3.03
CA LEU A 288 -6.68 -9.62 3.24
C LEU A 288 -7.18 -9.86 4.67
N ILE A 289 -7.05 -11.11 5.15
CA ILE A 289 -7.43 -11.47 6.52
C ILE A 289 -6.60 -10.70 7.52
N ALA A 290 -5.27 -10.62 7.33
CA ALA A 290 -4.40 -9.89 8.24
C ALA A 290 -4.78 -8.41 8.32
N MET A 291 -5.02 -7.74 7.20
CA MET A 291 -5.44 -6.33 7.21
C MET A 291 -6.83 -6.12 7.81
N ALA A 292 -7.74 -7.10 7.70
CA ALA A 292 -9.08 -7.02 8.27
C ALA A 292 -9.08 -7.28 9.79
N VAL A 293 -8.24 -8.19 10.27
CA VAL A 293 -8.24 -8.67 11.67
C VAL A 293 -7.22 -7.92 12.54
N ASP A 294 -5.98 -7.78 12.06
CA ASP A 294 -4.91 -7.05 12.76
C ASP A 294 -4.06 -6.26 11.75
N PRO A 295 -4.49 -5.03 11.39
CA PRO A 295 -3.74 -4.14 10.52
C PRO A 295 -2.27 -3.97 10.96
N THR A 296 -1.99 -4.06 12.26
CA THR A 296 -0.64 -3.92 12.82
C THR A 296 0.31 -4.97 12.27
N SER A 297 -0.14 -6.22 12.13
CA SER A 297 0.66 -7.34 11.60
C SER A 297 1.12 -7.08 10.16
N ALA A 298 0.23 -6.60 9.30
CA ALA A 298 0.54 -6.24 7.91
C ALA A 298 1.42 -4.98 7.82
N SER A 299 1.34 -4.11 8.83
CA SER A 299 1.95 -2.79 8.82
C SER A 299 3.35 -2.74 9.45
N ILE A 300 3.58 -3.57 10.47
CA ILE A 300 4.79 -3.58 11.31
C ILE A 300 5.46 -4.95 11.18
N ASN A 301 6.04 -5.16 10.00
CA ASN A 301 6.86 -6.31 9.66
C ASN A 301 8.01 -5.88 8.71
N PRO A 302 8.99 -6.76 8.41
CA PRO A 302 10.16 -6.41 7.60
C PRO A 302 9.87 -5.82 6.21
N LEU A 303 8.74 -6.20 5.60
CA LEU A 303 8.30 -5.70 4.30
C LEU A 303 7.16 -4.67 4.38
N GLY A 304 6.67 -4.36 5.57
CA GLY A 304 5.54 -3.45 5.78
C GLY A 304 5.81 -2.01 5.34
N PRO A 305 4.80 -1.13 5.31
CA PRO A 305 4.92 0.29 4.97
C PRO A 305 5.80 1.06 5.97
N THR A 306 6.42 2.16 5.50
CA THR A 306 7.23 3.05 6.34
C THR A 306 6.31 3.93 7.17
N GLN A 307 6.45 3.85 8.49
CA GLN A 307 5.57 4.49 9.47
C GLN A 307 5.72 6.03 9.53
N ASN A 308 6.27 6.65 8.49
CA ASN A 308 6.40 8.09 8.29
C ASN A 308 5.77 8.55 6.95
N SER A 309 5.22 7.64 6.16
CA SER A 309 4.52 7.97 4.91
C SER A 309 3.18 7.24 4.80
N ARG A 310 3.12 5.98 5.21
CA ARG A 310 1.92 5.15 5.25
C ARG A 310 1.90 4.32 6.52
N PHE A 311 0.84 4.44 7.31
CA PHE A 311 0.74 3.77 8.61
C PHE A 311 0.26 2.33 8.51
N PHE A 312 -0.69 2.07 7.60
CA PHE A 312 -1.29 0.76 7.45
C PHE A 312 -1.52 0.36 5.99
N GLY A 313 -1.77 -0.93 5.78
CA GLY A 313 -2.00 -1.54 4.48
C GLY A 313 -0.74 -2.08 3.81
N ILE A 314 -0.86 -2.32 2.51
CA ILE A 314 0.23 -2.86 1.69
C ILE A 314 1.19 -1.71 1.33
N GLY A 315 2.47 -1.86 1.65
CA GLY A 315 3.52 -0.94 1.20
C GLY A 315 4.04 -1.29 -0.20
N ASN A 316 4.72 -0.35 -0.85
CA ASN A 316 5.30 -0.51 -2.20
C ASN A 316 6.17 -1.79 -2.33
N GLN A 317 6.82 -2.22 -1.25
CA GLN A 317 7.63 -3.45 -1.22
C GLN A 317 6.78 -4.71 -1.43
N VAL A 318 5.75 -4.88 -0.60
CA VAL A 318 4.83 -6.02 -0.66
C VAL A 318 4.03 -5.97 -1.95
N GLU A 319 3.56 -4.79 -2.35
CA GLU A 319 2.86 -4.57 -3.63
C GLU A 319 3.69 -5.11 -4.81
N THR A 320 4.96 -4.70 -4.90
CA THR A 320 5.83 -5.12 -6.02
C THR A 320 6.15 -6.62 -5.96
N LEU A 321 6.39 -7.18 -4.77
CA LEU A 321 6.62 -8.63 -4.62
C LEU A 321 5.37 -9.47 -4.94
N LEU A 322 4.17 -8.94 -4.65
CA LEU A 322 2.90 -9.59 -4.99
C LEU A 322 2.65 -9.67 -6.50
N LEU A 323 3.32 -8.83 -7.32
CA LEU A 323 3.21 -8.93 -8.78
C LEU A 323 3.58 -10.32 -9.31
N GLY A 324 4.54 -11.00 -8.69
CA GLY A 324 4.90 -12.37 -9.05
C GLY A 324 3.72 -13.33 -8.90
N PRO A 325 3.22 -13.56 -7.67
CA PRO A 325 2.03 -14.36 -7.41
C PRO A 325 0.79 -13.93 -8.21
N VAL A 326 0.54 -12.63 -8.35
CA VAL A 326 -0.66 -12.11 -9.04
C VAL A 326 -0.58 -12.38 -10.54
N LEU A 327 0.51 -12.00 -11.22
CA LEU A 327 0.62 -12.15 -12.68
C LEU A 327 0.80 -13.62 -13.07
N ALA A 328 1.59 -14.38 -12.32
CA ALA A 328 1.72 -15.82 -12.54
C ALA A 328 0.39 -16.53 -12.25
N GLY A 329 -0.27 -16.21 -11.13
CA GLY A 329 -1.57 -16.76 -10.76
C GLY A 329 -2.65 -16.45 -11.79
N ALA A 330 -2.75 -15.20 -12.26
CA ALA A 330 -3.71 -14.80 -13.28
C ALA A 330 -3.47 -15.52 -14.62
N ALA A 331 -2.22 -15.75 -15.01
CA ALA A 331 -1.89 -16.52 -16.19
C ALA A 331 -2.23 -18.02 -16.03
N LEU A 332 -1.93 -18.61 -14.87
CA LEU A 332 -2.26 -20.01 -14.56
C LEU A 332 -3.77 -20.25 -14.51
N ALA A 333 -4.51 -19.39 -13.79
CA ALA A 333 -5.96 -19.41 -13.72
C ALA A 333 -6.59 -19.14 -15.09
N GLY A 334 -6.05 -18.18 -15.84
CA GLY A 334 -6.47 -17.87 -17.20
C GLY A 334 -6.35 -19.05 -18.16
N ARG A 335 -5.27 -19.83 -18.04
CA ARG A 335 -5.10 -21.06 -18.82
C ARG A 335 -6.10 -22.14 -18.40
N ARG A 336 -6.36 -22.30 -17.10
CA ARG A 336 -7.18 -23.40 -16.57
C ARG A 336 -8.68 -23.15 -16.72
N PHE A 337 -9.12 -21.92 -16.46
CA PHE A 337 -10.52 -21.51 -16.33
C PHE A 337 -10.90 -20.39 -17.31
N GLY A 338 -10.05 -20.08 -18.30
CA GLY A 338 -10.30 -19.03 -19.27
C GLY A 338 -10.33 -17.63 -18.65
N ILE A 339 -11.05 -16.71 -19.28
CA ILE A 339 -11.13 -15.31 -18.83
C ILE A 339 -11.67 -15.17 -17.40
N VAL A 340 -12.55 -16.07 -16.96
CA VAL A 340 -13.14 -16.03 -15.61
C VAL A 340 -12.05 -16.22 -14.55
N GLY A 341 -11.18 -17.23 -14.69
CA GLY A 341 -10.10 -17.46 -13.74
C GLY A 341 -9.11 -16.28 -13.67
N TYR A 342 -8.82 -15.68 -14.83
CA TYR A 342 -8.00 -14.48 -14.90
C TYR A 342 -8.66 -13.30 -14.14
N LEU A 343 -9.96 -13.05 -14.38
CA LEU A 343 -10.70 -11.96 -13.74
C LEU A 343 -10.85 -12.16 -12.23
N VAL A 344 -11.01 -13.40 -11.76
CA VAL A 344 -11.08 -13.70 -10.32
C VAL A 344 -9.77 -13.35 -9.61
N VAL A 345 -8.62 -13.75 -10.16
CA VAL A 345 -7.31 -13.39 -9.58
C VAL A 345 -7.08 -11.88 -9.64
N ALA A 346 -7.43 -11.24 -10.77
CA ALA A 346 -7.34 -9.79 -10.92
C ALA A 346 -8.19 -9.07 -9.85
N ALA A 347 -9.46 -9.44 -9.69
CA ALA A 347 -10.35 -8.85 -8.70
C ALA A 347 -9.82 -9.04 -7.28
N LEU A 348 -9.36 -10.25 -6.93
CA LEU A 348 -8.77 -10.52 -5.62
C LEU A 348 -7.53 -9.64 -5.35
N ALA A 349 -6.66 -9.46 -6.34
CA ALA A 349 -5.48 -8.59 -6.23
C ALA A 349 -5.88 -7.12 -6.06
N PHE A 350 -6.90 -6.65 -6.78
CA PHE A 350 -7.44 -5.30 -6.60
C PHE A 350 -8.02 -5.09 -5.21
N VAL A 351 -8.82 -6.02 -4.70
CA VAL A 351 -9.35 -5.92 -3.33
C VAL A 351 -8.23 -5.93 -2.29
N ALA A 352 -7.18 -6.74 -2.50
CA ALA A 352 -6.03 -6.78 -1.60
C ALA A 352 -5.21 -5.47 -1.58
N VAL A 353 -5.05 -4.80 -2.72
CA VAL A 353 -4.14 -3.63 -2.82
C VAL A 353 -4.89 -2.30 -2.76
N ALA A 354 -6.11 -2.22 -3.29
CA ALA A 354 -6.81 -0.96 -3.54
C ALA A 354 -7.94 -0.65 -2.54
N GLU A 355 -8.26 -1.55 -1.62
CA GLU A 355 -9.33 -1.36 -0.65
C GLU A 355 -8.92 -0.40 0.48
N ASN A 356 -9.57 0.76 0.59
CA ASN A 356 -9.16 1.82 1.51
C ASN A 356 -9.45 1.51 2.98
N SER A 357 -10.45 0.66 3.25
CA SER A 357 -10.68 0.14 4.60
C SER A 357 -9.52 -0.76 5.08
N LEU A 358 -8.77 -1.36 4.16
CA LEU A 358 -7.62 -2.23 4.45
C LEU A 358 -6.27 -1.53 4.27
N GLY A 359 -6.26 -0.31 3.73
CA GLY A 359 -5.06 0.51 3.54
C GLY A 359 -4.65 0.58 2.08
N ALA A 360 -5.52 1.20 1.27
CA ALA A 360 -5.38 1.30 -0.17
C ALA A 360 -4.04 1.92 -0.58
N ASP A 361 -3.41 1.26 -1.54
CA ASP A 361 -2.36 1.85 -2.34
C ASP A 361 -2.93 2.29 -3.70
N ALA A 362 -3.26 3.57 -3.80
CA ALA A 362 -3.67 4.16 -5.07
C ALA A 362 -2.61 3.98 -6.17
N GLY A 363 -1.33 4.00 -5.80
CA GLY A 363 -0.24 3.76 -6.73
C GLY A 363 -0.23 2.31 -7.19
N GLY A 364 -0.33 1.38 -6.24
CA GLY A 364 -0.40 -0.04 -6.50
C GLY A 364 -1.61 -0.49 -7.31
N ALA A 365 -2.77 0.13 -7.11
CA ALA A 365 -3.95 -0.10 -7.95
C ALA A 365 -3.66 0.25 -9.42
N GLY A 366 -2.95 1.36 -9.66
CA GLY A 366 -2.52 1.76 -11.00
C GLY A 366 -1.52 0.77 -11.62
N VAL A 367 -0.53 0.33 -10.84
CA VAL A 367 0.47 -0.67 -11.26
C VAL A 367 -0.19 -2.01 -11.62
N LEU A 368 -1.13 -2.47 -10.78
CA LEU A 368 -1.93 -3.67 -11.06
C LEU A 368 -2.77 -3.51 -12.32
N ALA A 369 -3.45 -2.37 -12.50
CA ALA A 369 -4.25 -2.12 -13.71
C ALA A 369 -3.42 -2.20 -14.99
N VAL A 370 -2.25 -1.55 -15.01
CA VAL A 370 -1.34 -1.56 -16.17
C VAL A 370 -0.82 -2.97 -16.44
N SER A 371 -0.32 -3.65 -15.41
CA SER A 371 0.31 -4.97 -15.55
C SER A 371 -0.68 -6.05 -15.96
N LEU A 372 -1.88 -6.06 -15.37
CA LEU A 372 -2.96 -6.95 -15.76
C LEU A 372 -3.47 -6.61 -17.17
N ALA A 373 -3.66 -5.33 -17.53
CA ALA A 373 -4.06 -4.97 -18.90
C ALA A 373 -3.06 -5.47 -19.95
N VAL A 374 -1.76 -5.29 -19.69
CA VAL A 374 -0.69 -5.82 -20.56
C VAL A 374 -0.77 -7.33 -20.62
N LEU A 375 -0.82 -8.02 -19.47
CA LEU A 375 -0.90 -9.47 -19.40
C LEU A 375 -2.11 -9.99 -20.20
N GLY A 376 -3.32 -9.53 -19.84
CA GLY A 376 -4.60 -9.88 -20.44
C GLY A 376 -4.62 -9.71 -21.96
N SER A 377 -4.13 -8.57 -22.46
CA SER A 377 -4.04 -8.32 -23.91
C SER A 377 -3.11 -9.32 -24.62
N ARG A 378 -2.02 -9.70 -23.96
CA ARG A 378 -0.98 -10.57 -24.53
C ARG A 378 -1.42 -12.02 -24.54
N ILE A 379 -1.97 -12.51 -23.42
CA ILE A 379 -2.48 -13.88 -23.28
C ILE A 379 -3.78 -14.09 -24.06
N GLY A 380 -4.58 -13.03 -24.24
CA GLY A 380 -5.77 -13.01 -25.09
C GLY A 380 -5.47 -12.75 -26.56
N ARG A 381 -4.21 -12.53 -26.94
CA ARG A 381 -3.76 -12.25 -28.31
C ARG A 381 -4.50 -11.07 -28.96
N LEU A 382 -4.82 -10.05 -28.17
CA LEU A 382 -5.54 -8.88 -28.62
C LEU A 382 -4.63 -7.97 -29.46
N PRO A 383 -5.18 -7.27 -30.48
CA PRO A 383 -4.44 -6.25 -31.22
C PRO A 383 -4.16 -5.02 -30.32
N ARG A 384 -3.37 -4.06 -30.83
CA ARG A 384 -3.03 -2.81 -30.10
C ARG A 384 -4.27 -2.09 -29.54
N LYS A 385 -5.37 -2.07 -30.28
CA LYS A 385 -6.65 -1.51 -29.83
C LYS A 385 -7.18 -2.21 -28.58
N GLY A 386 -7.05 -3.54 -28.49
CA GLY A 386 -7.47 -4.29 -27.31
C GLY A 386 -6.60 -4.06 -26.08
N LEU A 387 -5.30 -3.77 -26.25
CA LEU A 387 -4.47 -3.28 -25.14
C LEU A 387 -4.98 -1.92 -24.63
N LEU A 388 -5.26 -0.97 -25.53
CA LEU A 388 -5.81 0.33 -25.15
C LEU A 388 -7.17 0.18 -24.44
N THR A 389 -8.04 -0.72 -24.94
CA THR A 389 -9.30 -1.04 -24.25
C THR A 389 -9.06 -1.63 -22.87
N SER A 390 -8.10 -2.56 -22.73
CA SER A 390 -7.78 -3.18 -21.43
C SER A 390 -7.24 -2.16 -20.44
N LEU A 391 -6.40 -1.23 -20.90
CA LEU A 391 -5.92 -0.11 -20.09
C LEU A 391 -7.07 0.82 -19.68
N GLY A 392 -7.98 1.13 -20.62
CA GLY A 392 -9.17 1.94 -20.34
C GLY A 392 -10.07 1.29 -19.28
N VAL A 393 -10.34 -0.02 -19.40
CA VAL A 393 -11.10 -0.78 -18.39
C VAL A 393 -10.39 -0.78 -17.04
N GLY A 394 -9.07 -1.00 -17.03
CA GLY A 394 -8.27 -0.93 -15.80
C GLY A 394 -8.34 0.45 -15.14
N ALA A 395 -8.24 1.53 -15.92
CA ALA A 395 -8.38 2.89 -15.42
C ALA A 395 -9.78 3.17 -14.85
N VAL A 396 -10.83 2.72 -15.52
CA VAL A 396 -12.21 2.82 -15.01
C VAL A 396 -12.38 2.05 -13.72
N ALA A 397 -11.82 0.83 -13.60
CA ALA A 397 -11.89 0.04 -12.38
C ALA A 397 -11.19 0.75 -11.21
N VAL A 398 -10.00 1.30 -11.44
CA VAL A 398 -9.26 2.10 -10.44
C VAL A 398 -10.07 3.33 -10.00
N LEU A 399 -10.64 4.07 -10.96
CA LEU A 399 -11.49 5.23 -10.67
C LEU A 399 -12.77 4.84 -9.92
N ALA A 400 -13.40 3.72 -10.27
CA ALA A 400 -14.60 3.23 -9.61
C ALA A 400 -14.32 2.85 -8.14
N LEU A 401 -13.18 2.19 -7.87
CA LEU A 401 -12.75 1.89 -6.50
C LEU A 401 -12.53 3.17 -5.69
N PHE A 402 -11.91 4.19 -6.28
CA PHE A 402 -11.77 5.49 -5.62
C PHE A 402 -13.09 6.21 -5.43
N TRP A 403 -14.05 6.07 -6.35
CA TRP A 403 -15.35 6.71 -6.23
C TRP A 403 -16.19 6.08 -5.10
N VAL A 404 -16.21 4.74 -5.01
CA VAL A 404 -16.87 4.01 -3.91
C VAL A 404 -16.27 4.42 -2.56
N ASP A 405 -14.95 4.62 -2.50
CA ASP A 405 -14.27 5.06 -1.30
C ASP A 405 -14.63 6.51 -0.89
N GLN A 406 -14.81 7.42 -1.86
CA GLN A 406 -15.23 8.80 -1.59
C GLN A 406 -16.63 8.92 -0.97
N GLY A 407 -17.50 7.93 -1.16
CA GLY A 407 -18.82 7.88 -0.51
C GLY A 407 -18.77 7.65 1.00
N GLN A 408 -17.63 7.23 1.55
CA GLN A 408 -17.42 7.06 2.99
C GLN A 408 -16.78 8.33 3.54
N SER A 409 -17.41 9.01 4.51
CA SER A 409 -17.00 10.30 5.09
C SER A 409 -15.64 10.24 5.82
N ARG A 410 -14.55 10.04 5.09
CA ARG A 410 -13.18 9.92 5.60
C ARG A 410 -12.28 10.98 4.93
N PRO A 411 -11.34 11.59 5.66
CA PRO A 411 -10.44 12.59 5.09
C PRO A 411 -9.55 11.96 4.02
N ASN A 412 -9.79 12.26 2.74
CA ASN A 412 -9.00 11.76 1.64
C ASN A 412 -8.44 12.94 0.83
N HIS A 413 -7.12 12.95 0.59
CA HIS A 413 -6.45 13.96 -0.24
C HIS A 413 -6.94 13.97 -1.71
N MET A 414 -7.66 12.93 -2.14
CA MET A 414 -8.23 12.85 -3.49
C MET A 414 -9.55 13.59 -3.67
N THR A 415 -10.28 13.89 -2.58
CA THR A 415 -11.49 14.72 -2.65
C THR A 415 -11.14 16.11 -3.22
N SER A 416 -9.99 16.66 -2.82
CA SER A 416 -9.42 17.90 -3.36
C SER A 416 -8.94 17.78 -4.82
N ALA A 417 -8.46 16.61 -5.23
CA ALA A 417 -7.96 16.36 -6.57
C ALA A 417 -9.07 16.33 -7.63
N PHE A 418 -10.24 15.78 -7.28
CA PHE A 418 -11.39 15.70 -8.17
C PHE A 418 -12.34 16.90 -8.05
N SER A 419 -12.33 17.63 -6.93
CA SER A 419 -13.18 18.83 -6.74
C SER A 419 -12.83 19.99 -7.69
N HIS A 420 -11.63 19.97 -8.31
CA HIS A 420 -11.16 21.01 -9.24
C HIS A 420 -11.01 20.50 -10.69
N GLY A 421 -11.63 19.36 -11.03
CA GLY A 421 -11.57 18.79 -12.39
C GLY A 421 -10.15 18.47 -12.86
N LEU A 422 -9.84 18.74 -14.13
CA LEU A 422 -8.51 18.50 -14.71
C LEU A 422 -7.38 19.29 -14.03
N GLY A 423 -7.69 20.47 -13.47
CA GLY A 423 -6.72 21.28 -12.73
C GLY A 423 -6.22 20.57 -11.47
N GLY A 424 -7.14 19.96 -10.71
CA GLY A 424 -6.78 19.18 -9.53
C GLY A 424 -5.98 17.91 -9.86
N LEU A 425 -6.23 17.27 -11.00
CA LEU A 425 -5.40 16.16 -11.49
C LEU A 425 -3.98 16.61 -11.88
N LEU A 426 -3.85 17.77 -12.51
CA LEU A 426 -2.55 18.37 -12.83
C LEU A 426 -1.79 18.75 -11.55
N ASP A 427 -2.47 19.27 -10.54
CA ASP A 427 -1.86 19.56 -9.24
C ASP A 427 -1.41 18.29 -8.51
N VAL A 428 -2.21 17.21 -8.58
CA VAL A 428 -1.78 15.89 -8.09
C VAL A 428 -0.54 15.42 -8.84
N ALA A 429 -0.52 15.50 -10.17
CA ALA A 429 0.65 15.10 -10.95
C ALA A 429 1.88 15.96 -10.62
N ARG A 430 1.72 17.29 -10.52
CA ARG A 430 2.76 18.25 -10.17
C ARG A 430 3.36 17.97 -8.79
N ASN A 431 2.53 17.57 -7.82
CA ASN A 431 2.99 17.24 -6.48
C ASN A 431 3.53 15.79 -6.38
N ARG A 432 2.99 14.85 -7.15
CA ARG A 432 3.39 13.43 -7.16
C ARG A 432 4.73 13.19 -7.85
N ILE A 433 5.01 13.87 -8.96
CA ILE A 433 6.25 13.69 -9.72
C ILE A 433 7.49 13.94 -8.83
N PRO A 434 7.63 15.08 -8.13
CA PRO A 434 8.74 15.29 -7.20
C PRO A 434 8.81 14.24 -6.10
N LEU A 435 7.66 13.79 -5.58
CA LEU A 435 7.61 12.75 -4.55
C LEU A 435 8.16 11.41 -5.04
N ALA A 436 7.95 11.07 -6.32
CA ALA A 436 8.45 9.82 -6.93
C ALA A 436 9.95 9.88 -7.28
N TYR A 437 10.43 10.98 -7.88
CA TYR A 437 11.79 11.05 -8.41
C TYR A 437 12.82 11.64 -7.45
N SER A 438 12.44 12.59 -6.58
CA SER A 438 13.37 13.16 -5.60
C SER A 438 14.09 12.09 -4.76
N PRO A 439 13.40 11.04 -4.25
CA PRO A 439 14.05 9.98 -3.46
C PRO A 439 15.02 9.18 -4.28
N ALA A 440 14.64 8.88 -5.54
CA ALA A 440 15.45 8.08 -6.43
C ALA A 440 16.80 8.76 -6.72
N ILE A 441 16.78 10.10 -6.86
CA ILE A 441 18.00 10.92 -7.06
C ILE A 441 18.84 10.98 -5.79
N HIS A 442 18.22 11.16 -4.62
CA HIS A 442 18.95 11.23 -3.35
C HIS A 442 19.54 9.90 -2.90
N GLN A 443 19.03 8.77 -3.41
CA GLN A 443 19.50 7.41 -3.11
C GLN A 443 20.15 6.76 -4.35
N TRP A 444 20.76 7.56 -5.22
CA TRP A 444 21.29 7.09 -6.51
C TRP A 444 22.36 6.00 -6.34
N GLU A 445 23.07 5.99 -5.21
CA GLU A 445 24.07 4.98 -4.86
C GLU A 445 23.47 3.57 -4.76
N PHE A 446 22.18 3.45 -4.44
CA PHE A 446 21.44 2.19 -4.47
C PHE A 446 20.62 2.05 -5.74
N VAL A 447 19.93 3.12 -6.16
CA VAL A 447 19.00 3.09 -7.30
C VAL A 447 19.72 2.85 -8.61
N GLY A 448 20.87 3.49 -8.84
CA GLY A 448 21.65 3.36 -10.08
C GLY A 448 22.05 1.91 -10.37
N PRO A 449 22.75 1.22 -9.45
CA PRO A 449 23.11 -0.20 -9.62
C PRO A 449 21.89 -1.10 -9.81
N PHE A 450 20.83 -0.95 -9.00
CA PHE A 450 19.63 -1.77 -9.16
C PHE A 450 18.90 -1.49 -10.48
N PHE A 451 18.90 -0.25 -10.95
CA PHE A 451 18.32 0.11 -12.24
C PHE A 451 19.08 -0.55 -13.39
N LEU A 452 20.42 -0.51 -13.35
CA LEU A 452 21.25 -1.22 -14.33
C LEU A 452 20.99 -2.73 -14.31
N CYS A 453 20.96 -3.35 -13.13
CA CYS A 453 20.62 -4.77 -12.98
C CYS A 453 19.23 -5.10 -13.54
N PHE A 454 18.23 -4.25 -13.30
CA PHE A 454 16.90 -4.40 -13.84
C PHE A 454 16.89 -4.30 -15.37
N VAL A 455 17.56 -3.30 -15.95
CA VAL A 455 17.67 -3.14 -17.41
C VAL A 455 18.35 -4.36 -18.04
N VAL A 456 19.45 -4.84 -17.46
CA VAL A 456 20.13 -6.06 -17.93
C VAL A 456 19.18 -7.26 -17.85
N ALA A 457 18.52 -7.47 -16.71
CA ALA A 457 17.55 -8.56 -16.53
C ALA A 457 16.39 -8.47 -17.54
N ALA A 458 15.88 -7.26 -17.80
CA ALA A 458 14.83 -7.00 -18.79
C ALA A 458 15.31 -7.30 -20.21
N ILE A 459 16.50 -6.85 -20.61
CA ILE A 459 17.07 -7.14 -21.93
C ILE A 459 17.29 -8.64 -22.13
N LEU A 460 17.89 -9.33 -21.15
CA LEU A 460 18.08 -10.78 -21.19
C LEU A 460 16.75 -11.54 -21.25
N THR A 461 15.71 -10.98 -20.63
CA THR A 461 14.33 -11.46 -20.69
C THR A 461 13.72 -11.30 -22.08
N LEU A 462 13.89 -10.14 -22.70
CA LEU A 462 13.35 -9.84 -24.02
C LEU A 462 14.08 -10.58 -25.16
N ARG A 463 15.39 -10.81 -25.02
CA ARG A 463 16.23 -11.50 -26.01
C ARG A 463 16.25 -13.03 -25.84
N GLY A 464 15.95 -13.53 -24.65
CA GLY A 464 15.98 -14.97 -24.36
C GLY A 464 14.92 -15.76 -25.11
N ARG A 465 15.24 -17.00 -25.50
CA ARG A 465 14.26 -17.96 -26.01
C ARG A 465 13.36 -18.39 -24.85
N GLN A 466 12.12 -17.92 -24.83
CA GLN A 466 11.11 -18.25 -23.83
C GLN A 466 9.86 -18.77 -24.53
N THR A 467 9.08 -19.60 -23.84
CA THR A 467 7.75 -19.96 -24.33
C THR A 467 6.89 -18.70 -24.43
N PRO A 468 5.96 -18.61 -25.40
CA PRO A 468 5.17 -17.40 -25.62
C PRO A 468 4.45 -16.91 -24.35
N GLY A 469 3.80 -17.82 -23.60
CA GLY A 469 3.09 -17.44 -22.38
C GLY A 469 4.01 -16.94 -21.27
N ARG A 470 5.21 -17.53 -21.10
CA ARG A 470 6.18 -17.03 -20.10
C ARG A 470 6.68 -15.64 -20.48
N ARG A 471 6.96 -15.41 -21.77
CA ARG A 471 7.34 -14.08 -22.27
C ARG A 471 6.27 -13.04 -21.98
N ASP A 472 4.99 -13.41 -22.12
CA ASP A 472 3.86 -12.51 -21.84
C ASP A 472 3.78 -12.12 -20.36
N VAL A 473 3.98 -13.07 -19.43
CA VAL A 473 4.06 -12.77 -17.98
C VAL A 473 5.26 -11.88 -17.66
N LEU A 474 6.42 -12.19 -18.21
CA LEU A 474 7.64 -11.40 -17.97
C LEU A 474 7.51 -9.96 -18.51
N LEU A 475 6.86 -9.76 -19.66
CA LEU A 475 6.55 -8.44 -20.19
C LEU A 475 5.59 -7.66 -19.27
N ALA A 476 4.60 -8.33 -18.69
CA ALA A 476 3.69 -7.71 -17.73
C ALA A 476 4.43 -7.27 -16.46
N VAL A 477 5.40 -8.05 -15.96
CA VAL A 477 6.26 -7.66 -14.82
C VAL A 477 7.11 -6.43 -15.18
N ILE A 478 7.71 -6.38 -16.38
CA ILE A 478 8.47 -5.21 -16.83
C ILE A 478 7.56 -3.97 -16.91
N ALA A 479 6.37 -4.11 -17.48
CA ALA A 479 5.39 -3.03 -17.55
C ALA A 479 4.96 -2.54 -16.16
N ALA A 480 4.75 -3.48 -15.22
CA ALA A 480 4.45 -3.17 -13.82
C ALA A 480 5.59 -2.36 -13.17
N ALA A 481 6.84 -2.81 -13.32
CA ALA A 481 8.01 -2.14 -12.78
C ALA A 481 8.15 -0.72 -13.34
N CYS A 482 8.00 -0.55 -14.66
CA CYS A 482 8.04 0.78 -15.29
C CYS A 482 6.91 1.69 -14.77
N ALA A 483 5.68 1.19 -14.64
CA ALA A 483 4.58 1.96 -14.08
C ALA A 483 4.84 2.33 -12.61
N SER A 484 5.35 1.39 -11.82
CA SER A 484 5.67 1.59 -10.40
C SER A 484 6.78 2.61 -10.20
N LEU A 485 7.82 2.63 -11.04
CA LEU A 485 8.87 3.65 -10.99
C LEU A 485 8.39 5.08 -11.28
N VAL A 486 7.28 5.22 -12.02
CA VAL A 486 6.66 6.53 -12.31
C VAL A 486 5.76 6.97 -11.17
N ILE A 487 5.07 6.03 -10.52
CA ILE A 487 3.97 6.31 -9.60
C ILE A 487 4.44 6.30 -8.13
N ASN A 488 5.33 5.37 -7.78
CA ASN A 488 5.75 5.09 -6.41
C ASN A 488 7.07 5.79 -6.05
N ASP A 489 7.24 6.15 -4.78
CA ASP A 489 8.36 6.93 -4.26
C ASP A 489 9.50 6.08 -3.67
N SER A 490 9.61 4.84 -4.14
CA SER A 490 10.40 3.77 -3.54
C SER A 490 11.22 3.01 -4.58
N ALA A 491 11.90 3.73 -5.47
CA ALA A 491 12.56 3.17 -6.66
C ALA A 491 13.48 1.98 -6.35
N ALA A 492 14.34 2.08 -5.33
CA ALA A 492 15.24 0.99 -4.96
C ALA A 492 14.48 -0.30 -4.62
N TYR A 493 13.39 -0.20 -3.86
CA TYR A 493 12.57 -1.35 -3.48
C TYR A 493 11.85 -1.97 -4.67
N VAL A 494 11.28 -1.12 -5.54
CA VAL A 494 10.60 -1.54 -6.76
C VAL A 494 11.55 -2.31 -7.67
N LEU A 495 12.78 -1.79 -7.86
CA LEU A 495 13.78 -2.42 -8.72
C LEU A 495 14.20 -3.78 -8.21
N VAL A 496 14.55 -3.88 -6.92
CA VAL A 496 14.95 -5.16 -6.32
C VAL A 496 13.83 -6.18 -6.46
N ALA A 497 12.62 -5.89 -5.98
CA ALA A 497 11.48 -6.80 -6.06
C ALA A 497 11.15 -7.23 -7.49
N SER A 498 11.26 -6.30 -8.45
CA SER A 498 11.04 -6.59 -9.88
C SER A 498 12.10 -7.54 -10.45
N ILE A 499 13.38 -7.32 -10.13
CA ILE A 499 14.48 -8.22 -10.53
C ILE A 499 14.23 -9.64 -9.99
N VAL A 500 13.91 -9.76 -8.70
CA VAL A 500 13.63 -11.06 -8.08
C VAL A 500 12.47 -11.76 -8.79
N THR A 501 11.39 -11.03 -9.02
CA THR A 501 10.19 -11.56 -9.69
C THR A 501 10.50 -12.02 -11.11
N LEU A 502 11.28 -11.25 -11.88
CA LEU A 502 11.73 -11.62 -13.22
C LEU A 502 12.57 -12.89 -13.20
N VAL A 503 13.55 -12.98 -12.30
CA VAL A 503 14.43 -14.16 -12.16
C VAL A 503 13.62 -15.40 -11.78
N ALA A 504 12.76 -15.28 -10.77
CA ALA A 504 11.93 -16.39 -10.30
C ALA A 504 11.00 -16.95 -11.40
N ILE A 505 10.34 -16.07 -12.16
CA ILE A 505 9.44 -16.47 -13.26
C ILE A 505 10.24 -17.02 -14.46
N ARG A 506 11.40 -16.43 -14.77
CA ARG A 506 12.24 -16.87 -15.88
C ARG A 506 12.79 -18.28 -15.66
N CYS A 507 13.28 -18.57 -14.45
CA CYS A 507 13.89 -19.85 -14.10
C CYS A 507 12.86 -20.93 -13.74
N SER A 508 11.62 -20.52 -13.44
CA SER A 508 10.53 -21.43 -13.12
C SER A 508 10.23 -22.42 -14.25
N PRO A 509 10.10 -23.73 -13.96
CA PRO A 509 9.69 -24.72 -14.97
C PRO A 509 8.18 -24.80 -15.17
N PHE A 510 7.38 -24.04 -14.41
CA PHE A 510 5.94 -23.99 -14.60
C PHE A 510 5.61 -23.38 -15.97
N ARG A 511 4.55 -23.90 -16.62
CA ARG A 511 4.17 -23.49 -17.96
C ARG A 511 3.11 -22.40 -17.87
N PHE A 512 3.25 -21.40 -18.72
CA PHE A 512 2.25 -20.37 -18.94
C PHE A 512 1.81 -20.47 -20.40
N ALA A 513 0.50 -20.39 -20.66
CA ALA A 513 -0.06 -20.52 -22.00
C ALA A 513 -1.13 -19.45 -22.25
N PRO A 514 -1.56 -19.24 -23.51
CA PRO A 514 -2.64 -18.33 -23.84
C PRO A 514 -3.93 -18.66 -23.07
N LEU A 515 -4.84 -17.67 -22.98
CA LEU A 515 -6.18 -17.91 -22.44
C LEU A 515 -6.85 -19.02 -23.24
N ARG A 516 -7.46 -19.98 -22.54
CA ARG A 516 -8.39 -20.88 -23.22
C ARG A 516 -9.58 -20.04 -23.70
N PRO A 517 -9.97 -20.12 -24.98
CA PRO A 517 -11.21 -19.51 -25.42
C PRO A 517 -12.35 -20.06 -24.55
N LEU A 518 -13.33 -19.20 -24.23
CA LEU A 518 -14.54 -19.61 -23.53
C LEU A 518 -15.24 -20.66 -24.39
N SER A 519 -14.99 -21.93 -24.11
CA SER A 519 -15.78 -23.03 -24.66
C SER A 519 -17.05 -23.10 -23.83
N LEU A 520 -18.08 -22.38 -24.28
CA LEU A 520 -19.46 -22.54 -23.79
C LEU A 520 -20.07 -23.90 -24.21
N ARG A 521 -19.30 -24.80 -24.83
CA ARG A 521 -19.73 -26.17 -25.05
C ARG A 521 -19.80 -26.88 -23.70
N SER A 522 -21.02 -26.93 -23.18
CA SER A 522 -21.47 -27.83 -22.12
C SER A 522 -20.87 -29.22 -22.35
N PRO A 523 -20.48 -29.96 -21.30
CA PRO A 523 -20.20 -31.38 -21.41
C PRO A 523 -21.54 -32.11 -21.60
N VAL A 524 -22.22 -31.87 -22.72
CA VAL A 524 -23.24 -32.79 -23.19
C VAL A 524 -22.43 -33.98 -23.70
N VAL A 525 -22.31 -34.97 -22.82
CA VAL A 525 -22.03 -36.34 -23.21
C VAL A 525 -23.06 -36.66 -24.29
N ALA A 526 -22.63 -36.66 -25.55
CA ALA A 526 -23.44 -37.23 -26.60
C ALA A 526 -23.67 -38.70 -26.19
N PRO A 527 -24.92 -39.17 -26.06
CA PRO A 527 -25.16 -40.59 -25.82
C PRO A 527 -24.42 -41.38 -26.89
N ALA A 528 -23.69 -42.40 -26.45
CA ALA A 528 -22.99 -43.30 -27.36
C ALA A 528 -24.00 -43.81 -28.41
N PRO A 529 -23.65 -43.82 -29.70
CA PRO A 529 -24.50 -44.44 -30.69
C PRO A 529 -24.69 -45.90 -30.29
N GLU A 530 -25.93 -46.25 -30.02
CA GLU A 530 -26.38 -47.60 -29.74
C GLU A 530 -25.93 -48.48 -30.92
N LEU A 531 -24.99 -49.39 -30.65
CA LEU A 531 -24.52 -50.38 -31.62
C LEU A 531 -25.74 -51.19 -32.06
N ALA A 532 -26.14 -50.98 -33.31
CA ALA A 532 -27.17 -51.76 -33.97
C ALA A 532 -26.84 -53.25 -33.80
N ALA A 533 -27.75 -53.99 -33.16
CA ALA A 533 -27.68 -55.43 -33.08
C ALA A 533 -27.72 -56.01 -34.51
N GLU A 534 -26.66 -56.73 -34.89
CA GLU A 534 -26.67 -57.57 -36.09
C GLU A 534 -27.76 -58.65 -35.93
N PRO A 535 -28.65 -58.83 -36.93
CA PRO A 535 -29.56 -59.96 -36.94
C PRO A 535 -28.79 -61.25 -37.20
N VAL A 536 -28.95 -62.20 -36.27
CA VAL A 536 -28.51 -63.60 -36.40
C VAL A 536 -29.13 -64.19 -37.67
N ARG A 537 -28.28 -64.70 -38.56
CA ARG A 537 -28.70 -65.52 -39.71
C ARG A 537 -28.82 -66.97 -39.25
N ASP A 538 -30.03 -67.51 -39.36
CA ASP A 538 -30.29 -68.96 -39.43
C ASP A 538 -30.10 -69.47 -40.87
#